data_AF-A0A7C0V253-F1
#
_entry.id   AF-A0A7C0V253-F1
#
_cell.length_a   1.000
_cell.length_b   1.000
_cell.length_c   1.000
_cell.angle_alpha   90.00
_cell.angle_beta   90.00
_cell.angle_gamma   90.00
#
_symmetry.space_group_name_H-M   'P 1'
#
loop_
_entity.id
_entity.type
_entity.pdbx_description
1 polymer ?
#
loop_
_entity_poly.entity_id
_entity_poly.type
_entity_poly.pdbx_seq_one_letter_code
_entity_poly.pdbx_strand_id
1 'polypeptide(L)'
;MSSGLKDVVRLIPEEYRDRLAEALLDLLLETKNVEAVTATSAKRILMLMKHDMLSTDMGLETLLNTALLAEPVKTLDVVGDVLAASMVVEEVINALAVRVKEVTTK
;
A
#
# COMPACT_ATOMS: atom_id res chain seq x y z
N MET A 1 13.69 12.95 -9.47
CA MET A 1 13.23 11.64 -9.96
C MET A 1 11.95 11.33 -9.21
N SER A 2 10.79 11.50 -9.83
CA SER A 2 9.53 11.09 -9.20
C SER A 2 9.45 9.56 -9.31
N SER A 3 9.96 8.84 -8.31
CA SER A 3 9.68 7.41 -8.16
C SER A 3 8.18 7.27 -7.92
N GLY A 4 7.47 6.76 -8.92
CA GLY A 4 6.04 6.49 -8.78
C GLY A 4 5.83 5.39 -7.75
N LEU A 5 4.62 5.27 -7.20
CA LEU A 5 4.28 4.16 -6.31
C LEU A 5 4.53 2.80 -7.00
N LYS A 6 4.36 2.74 -8.32
CA LYS A 6 4.76 1.63 -9.18
C LYS A 6 6.23 1.21 -9.04
N ASP A 7 7.15 2.16 -8.92
CA ASP A 7 8.57 1.86 -8.77
C ASP A 7 8.85 1.28 -7.38
N VAL A 8 8.17 1.79 -6.35
CA VAL A 8 8.26 1.25 -4.98
C VAL A 8 7.75 -0.19 -4.93
N VAL A 9 6.60 -0.47 -5.55
CA VAL A 9 6.01 -1.82 -5.58
C VAL A 9 6.94 -2.83 -6.25
N ARG A 10 7.72 -2.42 -7.25
CA ARG A 10 8.69 -3.29 -7.93
C ARG A 10 9.87 -3.70 -7.06
N LEU A 11 10.17 -2.93 -6.00
CA LEU A 11 11.19 -3.30 -5.03
C LEU A 11 10.69 -4.41 -4.07
N ILE A 12 9.38 -4.58 -3.95
CA ILE A 12 8.77 -5.55 -3.03
C ILE A 12 8.99 -6.96 -3.57
N PRO A 13 9.73 -7.83 -2.86
CA PRO A 13 10.00 -9.19 -3.31
C PRO A 13 8.70 -10.00 -3.38
N GLU A 14 8.60 -10.91 -4.35
CA GLU A 14 7.37 -11.66 -4.62
C GLU A 14 6.87 -12.44 -3.40
N GLU A 15 7.77 -12.98 -2.57
CA GLU A 15 7.41 -13.76 -1.39
C GLU A 15 6.67 -12.95 -0.29
N TYR A 16 6.75 -11.61 -0.33
CA TYR A 16 6.06 -10.75 0.63
C TYR A 16 4.74 -10.20 0.10
N ARG A 17 4.46 -10.34 -1.20
CA ARG A 17 3.37 -9.60 -1.86
C ARG A 17 1.99 -10.04 -1.39
N ASP A 18 1.77 -11.34 -1.22
CA ASP A 18 0.49 -11.86 -0.73
C ASP A 18 0.20 -11.37 0.69
N ARG A 19 1.17 -11.53 1.59
CA ARG A 19 1.06 -11.09 2.98
C ARG A 19 0.89 -9.58 3.09
N LEU A 20 1.56 -8.81 2.25
CA LEU A 20 1.41 -7.36 2.22
C LEU A 20 0.02 -6.95 1.70
N ALA A 21 -0.47 -7.61 0.66
CA ALA A 21 -1.79 -7.34 0.10
C ALA A 21 -2.90 -7.61 1.14
N GLU A 22 -2.80 -8.72 1.87
CA GLU A 22 -3.71 -9.08 2.97
C GLU A 22 -3.67 -8.03 4.08
N ALA A 23 -2.48 -7.69 4.59
CA ALA A 23 -2.34 -6.72 5.68
C ALA A 23 -2.83 -5.32 5.32
N LEU A 24 -2.62 -4.87 4.07
CA LEU A 24 -3.14 -3.59 3.60
C LEU A 24 -4.66 -3.62 3.41
N LEU A 25 -5.22 -4.77 3.00
CA LEU A 25 -6.67 -4.93 2.90
C LEU A 25 -7.31 -4.87 4.29
N ASP A 26 -6.75 -5.57 5.28
CA ASP A 26 -7.22 -5.55 6.66
C ASP A 26 -7.20 -4.12 7.24
N LEU A 27 -6.09 -3.40 7.04
CA LEU A 27 -5.99 -1.99 7.44
C LEU A 27 -7.10 -1.12 6.83
N LEU A 28 -7.44 -1.35 5.55
CA LEU A 28 -8.49 -0.61 4.85
C LEU A 28 -9.90 -1.02 5.28
N LEU A 29 -10.11 -2.26 5.70
CA LEU A 29 -11.40 -2.72 6.22
C LEU A 29 -11.67 -2.18 7.64
N GLU A 30 -10.61 -1.98 8.42
CA GLU A 30 -10.70 -1.48 9.80
C GLU A 30 -10.55 0.04 9.93
N THR A 31 -10.26 0.74 8.82
CA THR A 31 -10.07 2.18 8.85
C THR A 31 -11.33 2.92 9.28
N LYS A 32 -11.15 3.94 10.12
CA LYS A 32 -12.22 4.88 10.47
C LYS A 32 -12.32 6.03 9.48
N ASN A 33 -11.32 6.18 8.60
CA ASN A 33 -11.26 7.24 7.60
C ASN A 33 -11.98 6.83 6.31
N VAL A 34 -13.31 6.63 6.41
CA VAL A 34 -14.15 6.14 5.32
C VAL A 34 -14.17 7.06 4.10
N GLU A 35 -13.91 8.36 4.29
CA GLU A 35 -13.87 9.34 3.20
C GLU A 35 -12.68 9.12 2.25
N ALA A 36 -11.57 8.59 2.76
CA ALA A 36 -10.40 8.26 1.96
C ALA A 36 -10.63 6.99 1.11
N VAL A 37 -11.50 6.08 1.54
CA VAL A 37 -11.87 4.87 0.79
C VAL A 37 -13.06 5.18 -0.11
N THR A 38 -12.78 5.91 -1.20
CA THR A 38 -13.83 6.27 -2.16
C THR A 38 -14.48 5.03 -2.77
N ALA A 39 -15.75 5.16 -3.21
CA ALA A 39 -16.45 4.09 -3.92
C ALA A 39 -15.68 3.58 -5.15
N THR A 40 -14.92 4.45 -5.82
CA THR A 40 -14.06 4.08 -6.95
C THR A 40 -12.91 3.19 -6.51
N SER A 41 -12.19 3.56 -5.46
CA SER A 41 -11.09 2.76 -4.90
C SER A 41 -11.60 1.42 -4.38
N ALA A 42 -12.71 1.42 -3.64
CA ALA A 42 -13.33 0.21 -3.12
C ALA A 42 -13.74 -0.77 -4.24
N LYS A 43 -14.43 -0.28 -5.29
CA LYS A 43 -14.81 -1.11 -6.44
C LYS A 43 -13.59 -1.69 -7.14
N ARG A 44 -12.51 -0.92 -7.27
CA ARG A 44 -11.27 -1.39 -7.89
C ARG A 44 -10.62 -2.50 -7.06
N ILE A 45 -10.52 -2.33 -5.74
CA ILE A 45 -9.99 -3.35 -4.82
C ILE A 45 -10.82 -4.63 -4.92
N LEU A 46 -12.15 -4.53 -4.84
CA LEU A 46 -13.04 -5.69 -4.96
C LEU A 46 -12.90 -6.41 -6.31
N MET A 47 -12.75 -5.66 -7.40
CA MET A 47 -12.50 -6.24 -8.73
C MET A 47 -11.16 -6.99 -8.76
N LEU A 48 -10.09 -6.40 -8.24
CA LEU A 48 -8.76 -7.03 -8.18
C LEU A 48 -8.79 -8.30 -7.32
N MET A 49 -9.47 -8.25 -6.18
CA MET A 49 -9.66 -9.39 -5.28
C MET A 49 -10.41 -10.54 -5.96
N LYS A 50 -11.48 -10.25 -6.71
CA LYS A 50 -12.24 -11.27 -7.44
C LYS A 50 -11.41 -12.01 -8.50
N HIS A 51 -10.33 -11.40 -8.97
CA HIS A 51 -9.45 -11.95 -10.00
C HIS A 51 -8.10 -12.42 -9.43
N ASP A 52 -7.95 -12.52 -8.11
CA ASP A 52 -6.69 -12.89 -7.43
C ASP A 52 -5.50 -12.01 -7.83
N MET A 53 -5.76 -10.72 -8.11
CA MET A 53 -4.74 -9.78 -8.60
C MET A 53 -4.24 -8.79 -7.55
N LEU A 54 -4.60 -8.95 -6.27
CA LEU A 54 -4.20 -8.01 -5.21
C LEU A 54 -2.67 -7.98 -4.98
N SER A 55 -2.00 -9.11 -5.15
CA SER A 55 -0.55 -9.25 -4.97
C SER A 55 0.27 -8.87 -6.22
N THR A 56 -0.39 -8.46 -7.30
CA THR A 56 0.28 -7.97 -8.51
C THR A 56 0.80 -6.54 -8.30
N ASP A 57 1.68 -6.07 -9.19
CA ASP A 57 2.14 -4.68 -9.19
C ASP A 57 0.96 -3.68 -9.11
N MET A 58 -0.07 -3.91 -9.91
CA MET A 58 -1.26 -3.06 -9.95
C MET A 58 -2.10 -3.17 -8.67
N GLY A 59 -2.17 -4.36 -8.10
CA GLY A 59 -2.91 -4.61 -6.87
C GLY A 59 -2.29 -3.90 -5.68
N LEU A 60 -1.00 -4.11 -5.46
CA LEU A 60 -0.25 -3.46 -4.39
C LEU A 60 -0.19 -1.94 -4.57
N GLU A 61 -0.03 -1.44 -5.80
CA GLU A 61 -0.10 0.00 -6.06
C GLU A 61 -1.48 0.58 -5.66
N THR A 62 -2.57 -0.13 -5.98
CA THR A 62 -3.92 0.31 -5.63
C THR A 62 -4.15 0.31 -4.12
N LEU A 63 -3.70 -0.76 -3.44
CA LEU A 63 -3.83 -0.92 -1.99
C LEU A 63 -3.00 0.13 -1.24
N LEU A 64 -1.71 0.26 -1.57
CA LEU A 64 -0.82 1.25 -0.95
C LEU A 64 -1.32 2.67 -1.16
N ASN A 65 -1.77 3.02 -2.37
CA ASN A 65 -2.26 4.37 -2.62
C ASN A 65 -3.49 4.69 -1.78
N THR A 66 -4.41 3.72 -1.64
CA THR A 66 -5.63 3.90 -0.83
C THR A 66 -5.29 3.95 0.67
N ALA A 67 -4.41 3.06 1.12
CA ALA A 67 -3.98 2.98 2.52
C ALA A 67 -3.22 4.24 2.95
N LEU A 68 -2.30 4.74 2.13
CA LEU A 68 -1.57 5.99 2.39
C LEU A 68 -2.47 7.22 2.52
N LEU A 69 -3.59 7.25 1.77
CA LEU A 69 -4.59 8.31 1.89
C LEU A 69 -5.45 8.16 3.15
N ALA A 70 -5.80 6.92 3.51
CA ALA A 70 -6.67 6.66 4.66
C ALA A 70 -5.94 6.76 5.99
N GLU A 71 -4.80 6.10 6.12
CA GLU A 71 -4.05 5.87 7.36
C GLU A 71 -2.53 5.89 7.05
N PRO A 72 -1.94 7.05 6.73
CA PRO A 72 -0.57 7.15 6.23
C PRO A 72 0.47 6.56 7.20
N VAL A 73 0.35 6.86 8.49
CA VAL A 73 1.30 6.37 9.51
C VAL A 73 1.17 4.85 9.68
N LYS A 74 -0.04 4.34 9.87
CA LYS A 74 -0.29 2.89 10.02
C LYS A 74 0.12 2.11 8.77
N THR A 75 0.00 2.71 7.60
CA THR A 75 0.45 2.09 6.34
C THR A 75 1.96 1.87 6.35
N LEU A 76 2.74 2.82 6.86
CA LEU A 76 4.19 2.65 7.01
C LEU A 76 4.51 1.54 8.02
N ASP A 77 3.78 1.51 9.15
CA ASP A 77 3.96 0.47 10.18
C ASP A 77 3.69 -0.93 9.60
N VAL A 78 2.55 -1.11 8.91
CA VAL A 78 2.19 -2.39 8.26
C VAL A 78 3.25 -2.83 7.24
N VAL A 79 3.72 -1.91 6.40
CA VAL A 79 4.77 -2.23 5.41
C VAL A 79 6.06 -2.62 6.11
N GLY A 80 6.43 -1.89 7.17
CA GLY A 80 7.63 -2.17 7.97
C GLY A 80 7.57 -3.55 8.63
N ASP A 81 6.43 -3.91 9.20
CA ASP A 81 6.21 -5.20 9.88
C ASP A 81 6.22 -6.38 8.91
N VAL A 82 5.59 -6.22 7.74
CA VAL A 82 5.56 -7.28 6.71
C VAL A 82 6.95 -7.49 6.11
N LEU A 83 7.67 -6.40 5.84
CA LEU A 83 9.00 -6.43 5.22
C LEU A 83 10.15 -6.47 6.24
N ALA A 84 9.90 -6.64 7.53
CA ALA A 84 10.95 -6.53 8.57
C ALA A 84 12.17 -7.44 8.32
N ALA A 85 11.98 -8.60 7.70
CA ALA A 85 13.04 -9.55 7.34
C ALA A 85 13.64 -9.32 5.94
N SER A 86 13.13 -8.35 5.19
CA SER A 86 13.55 -8.04 3.82
C SER A 86 14.67 -7.01 3.79
N MET A 87 15.63 -7.20 2.89
CA MET A 87 16.74 -6.27 2.69
C MET A 87 16.30 -4.92 2.09
N VAL A 88 15.10 -4.85 1.51
CA VAL A 88 14.57 -3.63 0.87
C VAL A 88 13.70 -2.77 1.79
N VAL A 89 13.49 -3.20 3.05
CA VAL A 89 12.54 -2.53 3.96
C VAL A 89 12.84 -1.05 4.14
N GLU A 90 14.09 -0.69 4.38
CA GLU A 90 14.49 0.71 4.56
C GLU A 90 14.26 1.54 3.29
N GLU A 91 14.57 0.98 2.11
CA GLU A 91 14.38 1.66 0.83
C GLU A 91 12.88 1.90 0.55
N VAL A 92 12.06 0.87 0.75
CA VAL A 92 10.60 0.94 0.56
C VAL A 92 9.98 1.94 1.53
N ILE A 93 10.32 1.88 2.82
CA ILE A 93 9.80 2.80 3.84
C ILE A 93 10.21 4.25 3.55
N ASN A 94 11.47 4.49 3.18
CA ASN A 94 11.94 5.83 2.83
C ASN A 94 11.19 6.39 1.61
N ALA A 95 10.97 5.58 0.57
CA ALA A 95 10.21 5.99 -0.60
C ALA A 95 8.75 6.32 -0.27
N LEU A 96 8.10 5.50 0.57
CA LEU A 96 6.73 5.75 1.02
C LEU A 96 6.64 6.97 1.95
N ALA A 97 7.63 7.20 2.83
CA ALA A 97 7.65 8.33 3.75
C ALA A 97 7.74 9.68 3.03
N VAL A 98 8.49 9.75 1.90
CA VAL A 98 8.47 10.95 1.03
C VAL A 98 7.06 11.23 0.54
N ARG A 99 6.34 10.18 0.12
CA ARG A 99 4.97 10.29 -0.40
C ARG A 99 3.95 10.65 0.67
N VAL A 100 4.10 10.13 1.89
CA VAL A 100 3.28 10.54 3.05
C VAL A 100 3.39 12.05 3.29
N LYS A 101 4.60 12.61 3.22
CA LYS A 101 4.82 14.06 3.38
C LYS A 101 4.08 14.87 2.31
N GLU A 102 4.06 14.40 1.06
CA GLU A 102 3.34 15.06 -0.05
C GLU A 102 1.82 15.02 0.11
N VAL A 103 1.28 13.95 0.70
CA VAL A 103 -0.16 13.76 0.92
C VAL A 103 -0.65 14.55 2.14
N THR A 104 0.21 14.75 3.16
CA THR A 104 -0.16 15.41 4.43
C THR A 104 0.12 16.91 4.48
N THR A 105 0.90 17.47 3.54
CA THR A 105 1.10 18.93 3.41
C THR A 105 0.08 19.62 2.48
N LYS A 106 -0.89 18.89 1.94
CA LYS A 106 -2.04 19.44 1.19
C LYS A 106 -3.28 19.49 2.07
#